data_AF-A0A354HUX6-F1
#
_entry.id   AF-A0A354HUX6-F1
#
_cell.length_a   1.000
_cell.length_b   1.000
_cell.length_c   1.000
_cell.angle_alpha   90.00
_cell.angle_beta   90.00
_cell.angle_gamma   90.00
#
_symmetry.space_group_name_H-M   'P 1'
#
loop_
_entity.id
_entity.type
_entity.pdbx_description
1 polymer ?
#
loop_
_entity_poly.entity_id
_entity_poly.type
_entity_poly.pdbx_seq_one_letter_code
_entity_poly.pdbx_strand_id
1 'polypeptide(L)'
;MKKLRIDSIAFIVILTVLGVANLLNFNKPEVSKLENRALKQKPQFSFSEFIKGNNAEDYEDYFSDTFILRDNMVQLSRDVQHSLQFLGQDVSLVASEDDLPDQNGKETEGEREKPPEEEIKKDFGDGPNVGYWLVVDGEAVQLFKFNKESFEYYAQVLNKFSQKLGSDVKLYSMIPPTNGEFLKLKKYKGMTDSQNDALDFL
;
A
#
# COMPACT_ATOMS: atom_id res chain seq x y z
N MET A 1 -49.75 -24.66 -9.17
CA MET A 1 -49.22 -23.28 -9.25
C MET A 1 -47.87 -23.26 -8.53
N LYS A 2 -46.77 -22.90 -9.22
CA LYS A 2 -45.42 -22.89 -8.60
C LYS A 2 -45.40 -21.84 -7.50
N LYS A 3 -45.05 -22.22 -6.26
CA LYS A 3 -44.82 -21.26 -5.17
C LYS A 3 -43.70 -20.33 -5.60
N LEU A 4 -43.99 -19.03 -5.69
CA LEU A 4 -42.99 -18.02 -5.99
C LEU A 4 -41.96 -18.00 -4.85
N ARG A 5 -40.67 -18.07 -5.18
CA ARG A 5 -39.60 -17.95 -4.18
C ARG A 5 -39.48 -16.48 -3.80
N ILE A 6 -40.21 -16.08 -2.76
CA ILE A 6 -40.29 -14.69 -2.28
C ILE A 6 -38.88 -14.11 -2.05
N ASP A 7 -37.97 -14.89 -1.46
CA ASP A 7 -36.57 -14.48 -1.21
C ASP A 7 -35.84 -14.12 -2.50
N SER A 8 -36.08 -14.88 -3.58
CA SER A 8 -35.45 -14.61 -4.88
C SER A 8 -36.04 -13.40 -5.57
N ILE A 9 -37.35 -13.17 -5.40
CA ILE A 9 -38.01 -11.97 -5.91
C ILE A 9 -37.47 -10.74 -5.18
N ALA A 10 -37.37 -10.79 -3.85
CA ALA A 10 -36.81 -9.71 -3.05
C ALA A 10 -35.36 -9.40 -3.47
N PHE A 11 -34.52 -10.43 -3.63
CA PHE A 11 -33.14 -10.26 -4.10
C PHE A 11 -33.05 -9.59 -5.47
N ILE A 12 -33.85 -10.05 -6.45
CA ILE A 12 -33.88 -9.46 -7.79
C ILE A 12 -34.37 -8.00 -7.74
N VAL A 13 -35.39 -7.71 -6.93
CA VAL A 13 -35.91 -6.35 -6.76
C VAL A 13 -34.83 -5.42 -6.20
N ILE A 14 -34.09 -5.85 -5.17
CA ILE A 14 -33.00 -5.06 -4.59
C ILE A 14 -31.92 -4.78 -5.64
N LEU A 15 -31.45 -5.80 -6.36
CA LEU A 15 -30.45 -5.63 -7.42
C LEU A 15 -30.94 -4.69 -8.52
N THR A 16 -32.21 -4.80 -8.91
CA THR A 16 -32.81 -3.94 -9.94
C THR A 16 -32.86 -2.49 -9.49
N VAL A 17 -33.28 -2.23 -8.25
CA VAL A 17 -33.32 -0.88 -7.68
C VAL A 17 -31.92 -0.27 -7.61
N LEU A 18 -30.93 -1.03 -7.12
CA LEU A 18 -29.53 -0.55 -7.05
C LEU A 18 -28.95 -0.31 -8.45
N GLY A 19 -29.22 -1.19 -9.41
CA GLY A 19 -28.76 -1.04 -10.78
C GLY A 19 -29.37 0.18 -11.47
N VAL A 20 -30.68 0.42 -11.31
CA VAL A 20 -31.37 1.60 -11.84
C VAL A 20 -30.85 2.87 -11.16
N ALA A 21 -30.69 2.86 -9.84
CA ALA A 21 -30.13 4.00 -9.12
C ALA A 21 -28.69 4.32 -9.56
N ASN A 22 -27.88 3.31 -9.87
CA ASN A 22 -26.53 3.49 -10.42
C ASN A 22 -26.53 4.07 -11.83
N LEU A 23 -27.48 3.67 -12.66
CA LEU A 23 -27.63 4.18 -14.02
C LEU A 23 -28.11 5.64 -14.04
N LEU A 24 -28.95 6.02 -13.09
CA LEU A 24 -29.43 7.40 -12.90
C LEU A 24 -28.42 8.28 -12.14
N ASN A 25 -27.31 7.73 -11.65
CA ASN A 25 -26.26 8.48 -10.97
C ASN A 25 -25.28 9.10 -11.98
N PHE A 26 -25.62 10.27 -12.51
CA PHE A 26 -24.82 10.99 -13.50
C PHE A 26 -23.64 11.78 -12.90
N ASN A 27 -23.70 12.11 -11.59
CA ASN A 27 -22.63 12.84 -10.90
C ASN A 27 -21.76 11.86 -10.11
N LYS A 28 -20.81 11.23 -10.80
CA LYS A 28 -19.89 10.27 -10.20
C LYS A 28 -18.72 11.03 -9.57
N PRO A 29 -18.38 10.78 -8.30
CA PRO A 29 -17.20 11.38 -7.69
C PRO A 29 -15.94 10.95 -8.44
N GLU A 30 -14.96 11.84 -8.54
CA GLU A 30 -13.67 11.55 -9.19
C GLU A 30 -12.63 11.04 -8.19
N VAL A 31 -12.88 11.19 -6.90
CA VAL A 31 -11.94 10.85 -5.82
C VAL A 31 -12.68 10.16 -4.69
N SER A 32 -12.13 9.03 -4.21
CA SER A 32 -12.53 8.42 -2.95
C SER A 32 -11.80 9.11 -1.80
N LYS A 33 -12.55 9.77 -0.91
CA LYS A 33 -11.98 10.37 0.32
C LYS A 33 -11.63 9.31 1.35
N LEU A 34 -12.32 8.17 1.32
CA LEU A 34 -12.11 7.06 2.24
C LEU A 34 -10.80 6.30 1.95
N GLU A 35 -10.40 6.26 0.68
CA GLU A 35 -9.22 5.51 0.21
C GLU A 35 -8.11 6.41 -0.34
N ASN A 36 -8.31 7.73 -0.35
CA ASN A 36 -7.36 8.71 -0.88
C ASN A 36 -6.84 8.35 -2.28
N ARG A 37 -7.72 7.84 -3.15
CA ARG A 37 -7.40 7.42 -4.51
C ARG A 37 -8.32 8.10 -5.52
N ALA A 38 -7.75 8.49 -6.67
CA ALA A 38 -8.54 8.87 -7.82
C ALA A 38 -9.35 7.66 -8.31
N LEU A 39 -10.65 7.85 -8.52
CA LEU A 39 -11.53 6.83 -9.06
C LEU A 39 -11.28 6.69 -10.56
N LYS A 40 -11.35 5.46 -11.07
CA LYS A 40 -11.14 5.20 -12.49
C LYS A 40 -12.13 6.03 -13.32
N GLN A 41 -11.63 6.69 -14.36
CA GLN A 41 -12.46 7.46 -15.28
C GLN A 41 -13.13 6.55 -16.30
N LYS A 42 -14.18 7.05 -16.95
CA LYS A 42 -14.91 6.28 -17.95
C LYS A 42 -13.99 5.90 -19.12
N PRO A 43 -13.75 4.61 -19.38
CA PRO A 43 -12.90 4.20 -20.49
C PRO A 43 -13.53 4.54 -21.84
N GLN A 44 -12.69 4.85 -22.83
CA GLN A 44 -13.16 5.07 -24.20
C GLN A 44 -13.48 3.72 -24.84
N PHE A 45 -14.65 3.60 -25.45
CA PHE A 45 -15.03 2.36 -26.11
C PHE A 45 -14.23 2.18 -27.41
N SER A 46 -13.46 1.10 -27.49
CA SER A 46 -12.74 0.70 -28.70
C SER A 46 -13.11 -0.73 -29.10
N PHE A 47 -13.73 -0.89 -30.28
CA PHE A 47 -14.08 -2.22 -30.81
C PHE A 47 -12.85 -3.13 -30.96
N SER A 48 -11.67 -2.56 -31.27
CA SER A 48 -10.43 -3.32 -31.43
C SER A 48 -9.88 -3.88 -30.12
N GLU A 49 -10.11 -3.20 -29.00
CA GLU A 49 -9.70 -3.64 -27.65
C GLU A 49 -10.76 -4.52 -26.98
N PHE A 50 -12.04 -4.36 -27.34
CA PHE A 50 -13.12 -5.24 -26.89
C PHE A 50 -12.90 -6.68 -27.35
N ILE A 51 -12.49 -6.88 -28.60
CA ILE A 51 -12.18 -8.22 -29.14
C ILE A 51 -10.90 -8.79 -28.49
N LYS A 52 -9.99 -7.93 -28.01
CA LYS A 52 -8.74 -8.34 -27.36
C LYS A 52 -8.90 -8.61 -25.85
N GLY A 53 -10.07 -8.33 -25.26
CA GLY A 53 -10.35 -8.55 -23.83
C GLY A 53 -9.84 -7.47 -22.88
N ASN A 54 -8.96 -6.57 -23.33
CA ASN A 54 -8.36 -5.53 -22.48
C ASN A 54 -9.37 -4.48 -21.99
N ASN A 55 -10.46 -4.25 -22.74
CA ASN A 55 -11.48 -3.30 -22.33
C ASN A 55 -12.34 -3.79 -21.16
N ALA A 56 -12.47 -5.10 -20.93
CA ALA A 56 -13.41 -5.60 -19.92
C ALA A 56 -12.99 -5.18 -18.51
N GLU A 57 -11.70 -5.31 -18.19
CA GLU A 57 -11.11 -4.95 -16.90
C GLU A 57 -11.27 -3.45 -16.61
N ASP A 58 -10.97 -2.58 -17.58
CA ASP A 58 -11.13 -1.13 -17.42
C ASP A 58 -12.57 -0.70 -17.13
N TYR A 59 -13.54 -1.36 -17.77
CA TYR A 59 -14.96 -1.12 -17.53
C TYR A 59 -15.43 -1.70 -16.19
N GLU A 60 -14.91 -2.84 -15.77
CA GLU A 60 -15.19 -3.45 -14.46
C GLU A 60 -14.67 -2.56 -13.34
N ASP A 61 -13.42 -2.11 -13.44
CA ASP A 61 -12.83 -1.19 -12.46
C ASP A 61 -13.61 0.12 -12.39
N TYR A 62 -13.93 0.71 -13.55
CA TYR A 62 -14.76 1.92 -13.60
C TYR A 62 -16.12 1.71 -12.95
N PHE A 63 -16.77 0.57 -13.20
CA PHE A 63 -18.07 0.27 -12.61
C PHE A 63 -17.98 0.09 -11.09
N SER A 64 -16.96 -0.64 -10.62
CA SER A 64 -16.66 -0.85 -9.20
C SER A 64 -16.37 0.49 -8.48
N ASP A 65 -15.57 1.34 -9.10
CA ASP A 65 -15.18 2.64 -8.55
C ASP A 65 -16.30 3.69 -8.58
N THR A 66 -17.31 3.51 -9.45
CA THR A 66 -18.39 4.50 -9.62
C THR A 66 -19.76 3.97 -9.21
N PHE A 67 -19.80 2.87 -8.48
CA PHE A 67 -21.03 2.28 -7.94
C PHE A 67 -21.67 3.21 -6.90
N ILE A 68 -23.01 3.24 -6.83
CA ILE A 68 -23.69 4.04 -5.80
C ILE A 68 -23.31 3.54 -4.43
N LEU A 69 -23.18 4.44 -3.45
CA LEU A 69 -22.90 4.07 -2.07
C LEU A 69 -21.58 3.28 -1.91
N ARG A 70 -20.65 3.33 -2.88
CA ARG A 70 -19.35 2.65 -2.83
C ARG A 70 -18.67 2.86 -1.48
N ASP A 71 -18.45 4.11 -1.08
CA ASP A 71 -17.74 4.43 0.16
C ASP A 71 -18.46 3.85 1.38
N ASN A 72 -19.80 3.89 1.40
CA ASN A 72 -20.59 3.30 2.48
C ASN A 72 -20.48 1.77 2.51
N MET A 73 -20.42 1.11 1.34
CA MET A 73 -20.24 -0.34 1.25
C MET A 73 -18.84 -0.77 1.66
N VAL A 74 -17.81 -0.04 1.22
CA VAL A 74 -16.42 -0.28 1.61
C VAL A 74 -16.26 -0.05 3.12
N GLN A 75 -16.83 1.03 3.67
CA GLN A 75 -16.82 1.30 5.09
C GLN A 75 -17.54 0.21 5.88
N LEU A 76 -18.75 -0.21 5.45
CA LEU A 76 -19.48 -1.29 6.10
C LEU A 76 -18.71 -2.61 6.05
N SER A 77 -18.04 -2.90 4.93
CA SER A 77 -17.15 -4.06 4.81
C SER A 77 -16.03 -3.99 5.84
N ARG A 78 -15.36 -2.85 5.96
CA ARG A 78 -14.30 -2.63 6.96
C ARG A 78 -14.84 -2.78 8.38
N ASP A 79 -16.00 -2.21 8.69
CA ASP A 79 -16.61 -2.28 10.02
C ASP A 79 -16.99 -3.72 10.39
N VAL A 80 -17.56 -4.47 9.45
CA VAL A 80 -17.89 -5.89 9.63
C VAL A 80 -16.62 -6.70 9.82
N GLN A 81 -15.60 -6.51 8.98
CA GLN A 81 -14.31 -7.16 9.10
C GLN A 81 -13.66 -6.85 10.45
N HIS A 82 -13.61 -5.58 10.87
CA HIS A 82 -13.10 -5.15 12.17
C HIS A 82 -13.89 -5.76 13.33
N SER A 83 -15.22 -5.84 13.23
CA SER A 83 -16.05 -6.47 14.27
C SER A 83 -15.81 -7.99 14.41
N LEU A 84 -15.57 -8.68 13.29
CA LEU A 84 -15.22 -10.09 13.28
C LEU A 84 -13.76 -10.31 13.73
N GLN A 85 -12.88 -9.36 13.42
CA GLN A 85 -11.47 -9.35 13.77
C GLN A 85 -11.21 -8.90 15.20
N PHE A 86 -12.14 -8.26 15.90
CA PHE A 86 -12.05 -8.02 17.35
C PHE A 86 -11.85 -9.32 18.16
N LEU A 87 -12.12 -10.48 17.56
CA LEU A 87 -11.85 -11.81 18.11
C LEU A 87 -10.43 -12.35 17.77
N GLY A 88 -9.56 -11.60 17.08
CA GLY A 88 -8.22 -11.98 16.59
C GLY A 88 -7.26 -10.79 16.32
N GLN A 89 -6.02 -11.03 15.86
CA GLN A 89 -4.97 -10.00 15.70
C GLN A 89 -5.22 -9.05 14.50
N ASP A 90 -5.28 -7.76 14.81
CA ASP A 90 -5.55 -6.58 13.95
C ASP A 90 -4.46 -6.24 12.90
N VAL A 91 -3.62 -7.20 12.51
CA VAL A 91 -2.38 -6.94 11.75
C VAL A 91 -2.06 -8.07 10.79
N SER A 92 -1.90 -7.74 9.51
CA SER A 92 -1.29 -8.62 8.53
C SER A 92 0.03 -8.04 8.05
N LEU A 93 1.09 -8.86 8.11
CA LEU A 93 2.39 -8.53 7.58
C LEU A 93 2.48 -9.13 6.16
N VAL A 94 2.62 -8.26 5.17
CA VAL A 94 2.80 -8.65 3.77
C VAL A 94 4.25 -8.37 3.40
N ALA A 95 4.97 -9.39 2.95
CA ALA A 95 6.27 -9.21 2.33
C ALA A 95 6.06 -9.06 0.83
N SER A 96 6.68 -8.04 0.23
CA SER A 96 6.67 -7.84 -1.22
C SER A 96 8.11 -7.63 -1.66
N GLU A 97 8.53 -8.30 -2.73
CA GLU A 97 9.77 -7.97 -3.42
C GLU A 97 9.52 -6.62 -4.13
N ASP A 98 10.15 -5.56 -3.63
CA ASP A 98 10.20 -4.26 -4.27
C ASP A 98 11.07 -4.38 -5.54
N ASP A 99 10.50 -4.08 -6.71
CA ASP A 99 11.27 -3.89 -7.95
C ASP A 99 12.05 -2.56 -7.88
N LEU A 100 13.10 -2.52 -7.06
CA LEU A 100 14.10 -1.45 -7.15
C LEU A 100 14.94 -1.65 -8.43
N PRO A 101 15.27 -0.58 -9.18
CA PRO A 101 16.08 -0.72 -10.38
C PRO A 101 17.47 -1.29 -10.05
N ASP A 102 17.73 -2.48 -10.58
CA ASP A 102 18.99 -3.24 -10.45
C ASP A 102 20.20 -2.35 -10.72
N GLN A 103 20.97 -2.04 -9.68
CA GLN A 103 22.31 -1.49 -9.81
C GLN A 103 23.35 -2.47 -9.24
N ASN A 104 24.09 -3.04 -10.19
CA ASN A 104 25.42 -3.65 -10.10
C ASN A 104 25.58 -5.10 -9.62
N GLY A 105 26.17 -5.89 -10.53
CA GLY A 105 27.62 -6.15 -10.42
C GLY A 105 28.04 -7.01 -9.24
N LYS A 106 28.11 -8.32 -9.49
CA LYS A 106 28.71 -9.34 -8.64
C LYS A 106 30.14 -8.98 -8.23
N GLU A 107 30.46 -9.12 -6.96
CA GLU A 107 31.72 -9.70 -6.48
C GLU A 107 31.53 -10.29 -5.07
N THR A 108 32.16 -11.45 -4.87
CA THR A 108 31.95 -12.44 -3.80
C THR A 108 33.08 -12.37 -2.76
N GLU A 109 32.82 -12.95 -1.57
CA GLU A 109 33.73 -13.38 -0.48
C GLU A 109 33.54 -12.56 0.83
N GLY A 110 33.45 -13.14 2.03
CA GLY A 110 33.66 -14.51 2.46
C GLY A 110 33.28 -14.67 3.95
N GLU A 111 32.98 -15.91 4.30
CA GLU A 111 32.35 -16.42 5.52
C GLU A 111 33.25 -16.37 6.77
N ARG A 112 32.72 -15.91 7.91
CA ARG A 112 33.25 -16.20 9.26
C ARG A 112 32.11 -16.36 10.27
N GLU A 113 31.93 -17.59 10.76
CA GLU A 113 31.04 -17.94 11.85
C GLU A 113 31.66 -17.68 13.24
N LYS A 114 30.82 -17.28 14.21
CA LYS A 114 30.92 -17.60 15.66
C LYS A 114 29.52 -17.53 16.34
N PRO A 115 29.32 -18.20 17.50
CA PRO A 115 28.11 -18.99 17.80
C PRO A 115 27.27 -18.42 18.98
N PRO A 116 26.26 -19.15 19.48
CA PRO A 116 24.83 -18.86 19.34
C PRO A 116 24.25 -18.09 20.54
N GLU A 117 23.52 -17.01 20.27
CA GLU A 117 22.62 -16.38 21.23
C GLU A 117 21.19 -16.65 20.73
N GLU A 118 20.36 -17.29 21.56
CA GLU A 118 18.97 -17.61 21.24
C GLU A 118 18.13 -16.33 21.17
N GLU A 119 18.20 -15.65 20.02
CA GLU A 119 17.19 -14.69 19.60
C GLU A 119 16.13 -15.39 18.73
N ILE A 120 14.88 -15.02 18.99
CA ILE A 120 13.70 -15.47 18.27
C ILE A 120 13.94 -15.25 16.77
N LYS A 121 14.19 -16.33 16.02
CA LYS A 121 14.28 -16.29 14.56
C LYS A 121 12.94 -15.86 13.98
N LYS A 122 12.82 -14.58 13.65
CA LYS A 122 11.87 -14.11 12.64
C LYS A 122 12.66 -13.98 11.34
N ASP A 123 12.78 -15.11 10.66
CA ASP A 123 13.24 -15.16 9.27
C ASP A 123 12.20 -14.46 8.41
N PHE A 124 12.53 -13.23 8.03
CA PHE A 124 11.78 -12.45 7.06
C PHE A 124 12.75 -12.19 5.90
N GLY A 125 12.89 -13.19 5.02
CA GLY A 125 13.46 -13.11 3.67
C GLY A 125 14.61 -12.11 3.49
N ASP A 126 15.84 -12.59 3.57
CA ASP A 126 17.09 -11.84 3.38
C ASP A 126 17.35 -11.44 1.91
N GLY A 127 16.37 -10.82 1.24
CA GLY A 127 16.56 -10.16 -0.04
C GLY A 127 16.75 -8.65 0.18
N PRO A 128 17.77 -7.99 -0.42
CA PRO A 128 17.98 -6.53 -0.30
C PRO A 128 16.81 -5.70 -0.81
N ASN A 129 15.87 -6.32 -1.52
CA ASN A 129 14.71 -5.71 -2.15
C ASN A 129 13.38 -6.11 -1.49
N VAL A 130 13.34 -6.70 -0.29
CA VAL A 130 12.04 -7.04 0.32
C VAL A 130 11.53 -5.88 1.18
N GLY A 131 10.47 -5.23 0.70
CA GLY A 131 9.70 -4.24 1.45
C GLY A 131 8.64 -4.92 2.31
N TYR A 132 8.62 -4.62 3.61
CA TYR A 132 7.58 -5.10 4.52
C TYR A 132 6.45 -4.09 4.60
N TRP A 133 5.23 -4.57 4.37
CA TRP A 133 4.02 -3.77 4.45
C TRP A 133 3.14 -4.26 5.59
N LEU A 134 2.73 -3.33 6.44
CA LEU A 134 1.77 -3.54 7.49
C LEU A 134 0.41 -3.05 7.02
N VAL A 135 -0.59 -3.93 6.96
CA VAL A 135 -1.97 -3.52 6.68
C VAL A 135 -2.66 -3.17 7.99
N VAL A 136 -2.99 -1.89 8.17
CA VAL A 136 -3.65 -1.33 9.36
C VAL A 136 -4.87 -0.54 8.90
N ASP A 137 -6.05 -0.84 9.45
CA ASP A 137 -7.31 -0.14 9.13
C ASP A 137 -7.65 -0.11 7.62
N GLY A 138 -7.16 -1.10 6.85
CA GLY A 138 -7.31 -1.18 5.39
C GLY A 138 -6.30 -0.35 4.59
N GLU A 139 -5.32 0.28 5.24
CA GLU A 139 -4.21 0.98 4.61
C GLU A 139 -2.93 0.15 4.72
N ALA A 140 -2.19 0.03 3.61
CA ALA A 140 -0.86 -0.58 3.63
C ALA A 140 0.19 0.49 3.95
N VAL A 141 1.00 0.23 4.96
CA VAL A 141 2.06 1.13 5.39
C VAL A 141 3.39 0.39 5.39
N GLN A 142 4.38 0.94 4.71
CA GLN A 142 5.71 0.36 4.66
C GLN A 142 6.38 0.46 6.04
N LEU A 143 6.92 -0.66 6.51
CA LEU A 143 7.75 -0.70 7.70
C LEU A 143 9.14 -0.18 7.35
N PHE A 144 9.60 0.81 8.11
CA PHE A 144 10.95 1.32 7.99
C PHE A 144 11.89 0.46 8.81
N LYS A 145 13.00 0.06 8.20
CA LYS A 145 14.11 -0.62 8.87
C LYS A 145 15.36 0.23 8.67
N PHE A 146 16.01 0.58 9.77
CA PHE A 146 17.23 1.38 9.69
C PHE A 146 18.36 0.57 9.03
N ASN A 147 18.96 1.14 8.00
CA ASN A 147 20.14 0.58 7.33
C ASN A 147 21.29 1.59 7.42
N LYS A 148 22.25 1.29 8.29
CA LYS A 148 23.40 2.15 8.57
C LYS A 148 24.24 2.42 7.32
N GLU A 149 24.52 1.39 6.53
CA GLU A 149 25.37 1.48 5.33
C GLU A 149 24.75 2.42 4.28
N SER A 150 23.43 2.35 4.10
CA SER A 150 22.69 3.22 3.18
C SER A 150 22.75 4.69 3.62
N PHE A 151 22.63 4.94 4.92
CA PHE A 151 22.73 6.29 5.49
C PHE A 151 24.16 6.84 5.42
N GLU A 152 25.17 6.02 5.71
CA GLU A 152 26.59 6.40 5.53
C GLU A 152 26.90 6.73 4.06
N TYR A 153 26.41 5.92 3.11
CA TYR A 153 26.57 6.19 1.69
C TYR A 153 25.90 7.51 1.28
N TYR A 154 24.67 7.75 1.74
CA TYR A 154 23.96 9.01 1.51
C TYR A 154 24.76 10.22 2.01
N ALA A 155 25.26 10.17 3.26
CA ALA A 155 26.08 11.24 3.83
C ALA A 155 27.38 11.47 3.05
N GLN A 156 28.05 10.38 2.62
CA GLN A 156 29.25 10.47 1.79
C GLN A 156 28.99 11.17 0.46
N VAL A 157 27.85 10.88 -0.18
CA VAL A 157 27.46 11.54 -1.43
C VAL A 157 27.25 13.04 -1.21
N LEU A 158 26.50 13.44 -0.17
CA LEU A 158 26.30 14.85 0.17
C LEU A 158 27.61 15.58 0.43
N ASN A 159 28.52 14.96 1.18
CA ASN A 159 29.84 15.52 1.47
C ASN A 159 30.68 15.71 0.19
N LYS A 160 30.64 14.75 -0.74
CA LYS A 160 31.32 14.88 -2.05
C LYS A 160 30.75 16.04 -2.87
N PHE A 161 29.43 16.24 -2.87
CA PHE A 161 28.81 17.38 -3.55
C PHE A 161 29.20 18.71 -2.89
N SER A 162 29.14 18.80 -1.57
CA SER A 162 29.54 19.99 -0.80
C SER A 162 30.99 20.41 -1.12
N GLN A 163 31.93 19.45 -1.14
CA GLN A 163 33.33 19.71 -1.49
C GLN A 163 33.52 20.25 -2.91
N LYS A 164 32.79 19.71 -3.88
CA LYS A 164 32.90 20.12 -5.29
C LYS A 164 32.27 21.48 -5.57
N LEU A 165 31.19 21.82 -4.87
CA LEU A 165 30.47 23.08 -5.05
C LEU A 165 31.18 24.26 -4.37
N GLY A 166 32.05 23.98 -3.38
CA GLY A 166 32.80 25.01 -2.66
C GLY A 166 31.93 25.81 -1.68
N SER A 167 32.54 26.77 -0.98
CA SER A 167 31.89 27.54 0.08
C SER A 167 30.84 28.56 -0.40
N ASP A 168 30.82 28.85 -1.70
CA ASP A 168 29.94 29.86 -2.28
C ASP A 168 28.51 29.34 -2.49
N VAL A 169 28.31 28.02 -2.42
CA VAL A 169 27.02 27.36 -2.61
C VAL A 169 26.62 26.64 -1.32
N LYS A 170 25.47 27.02 -0.76
CA LYS A 170 24.91 26.32 0.40
C LYS A 170 24.10 25.11 -0.06
N LEU A 171 24.49 23.93 0.42
CA LEU A 171 23.74 22.69 0.23
C LEU A 171 22.83 22.43 1.43
N TYR A 172 21.57 22.13 1.16
CA TYR A 172 20.58 21.72 2.16
C TYR A 172 20.07 20.32 1.80
N SER A 173 19.93 19.46 2.80
CA SER A 173 19.24 18.18 2.70
C SER A 173 18.04 18.16 3.63
N MET A 174 16.90 17.69 3.14
CA MET A 174 15.68 17.47 3.91
C MET A 174 15.13 16.11 3.55
N ILE A 175 15.09 15.20 4.52
CA ILE A 175 14.47 13.89 4.38
C ILE A 175 13.14 13.96 5.15
N PRO A 176 11.99 14.10 4.47
CA PRO A 176 10.70 14.07 5.14
C PRO A 176 10.39 12.63 5.60
N PRO A 177 9.76 12.45 6.78
CA PRO A 177 9.34 11.13 7.23
C PRO A 177 8.22 10.58 6.33
N THR A 178 8.13 9.26 6.22
CA THR A 178 6.99 8.59 5.58
C THR A 178 5.84 8.38 6.58
N ASN A 179 4.66 7.99 6.08
CA ASN A 179 3.50 7.66 6.91
C ASN A 179 3.81 6.58 7.98
N GLY A 180 4.81 5.74 7.75
CA GLY A 180 5.25 4.70 8.68
C GLY A 180 5.74 5.23 10.04
N GLU A 181 6.33 6.43 10.10
CA GLU A 181 6.79 7.01 11.37
C GLU A 181 5.62 7.24 12.34
N PHE A 182 4.45 7.61 11.81
CA PHE A 182 3.26 7.88 12.62
C PHE A 182 2.54 6.62 13.09
N LEU A 183 2.87 5.43 12.56
CA LEU A 183 2.37 4.16 13.09
C LEU A 183 2.85 3.91 14.52
N LYS A 184 4.03 4.44 14.89
CA LYS A 184 4.55 4.36 16.26
C LYS A 184 3.66 5.04 17.28
N LEU A 185 2.86 6.03 16.86
CA LEU A 185 1.89 6.74 17.70
C LEU A 185 0.60 5.93 17.89
N LYS A 186 0.38 4.87 17.11
CA LYS A 186 -0.71 3.90 17.26
C LYS A 186 -0.25 2.71 18.12
N LYS A 187 -1.16 1.74 18.35
CA LYS A 187 -0.96 0.50 19.14
C LYS A 187 0.14 -0.47 18.63
N TYR A 188 0.96 -0.08 17.65
CA TYR A 188 1.90 -0.92 16.90
C TYR A 188 3.38 -0.57 17.15
N LYS A 189 3.68 0.01 18.31
CA LYS A 189 5.04 0.34 18.73
C LYS A 189 5.96 -0.89 18.67
N GLY A 190 7.10 -0.77 17.98
CA GLY A 190 8.12 -1.83 17.86
C GLY A 190 8.06 -2.67 16.58
N MET A 191 7.10 -2.43 15.67
CA MET A 191 7.06 -3.10 14.35
C MET A 191 7.89 -2.39 13.27
N THR A 192 8.24 -1.12 13.50
CA THR A 192 9.04 -0.27 12.60
C THR A 192 10.11 0.45 13.41
N ASP A 193 11.28 0.64 12.82
CA ASP A 193 12.34 1.48 13.39
C ASP A 193 11.96 2.95 13.30
N SER A 194 12.68 3.80 14.03
CA SER A 194 12.48 5.25 14.03
C SER A 194 13.12 5.88 12.82
N GLN A 195 12.34 6.57 12.01
CA GLN A 195 12.89 7.45 11.00
C GLN A 195 13.54 8.67 11.67
N ASN A 196 12.95 9.20 12.74
CA ASN A 196 13.57 10.33 13.47
C ASN A 196 14.94 9.94 14.06
N ASP A 197 15.01 8.85 14.82
CA ASP A 197 16.28 8.39 15.41
C ASP A 197 17.30 7.98 14.33
N ALA A 198 16.84 7.48 13.18
CA ALA A 198 17.71 7.21 12.03
C ALA A 198 18.26 8.49 11.39
N LEU A 199 17.48 9.58 11.36
CA LEU A 199 17.93 10.87 10.85
C LEU A 199 18.94 11.54 11.78
N ASP A 200 18.88 11.30 13.09
CA ASP A 200 19.91 11.77 14.05
C ASP A 200 21.30 11.15 13.78
N PHE A 201 21.39 10.10 12.96
CA PHE A 201 22.66 9.51 12.52
C PHE A 201 23.35 10.28 11.37
N LEU A 202 22.63 11.15 10.64
CA LEU A 202 23.16 11.95 9.52
C LEU A 202 23.81 13.26 9.98
#